data_AF-A0ABD2ENY5-F1
#
_entry.id   AF-A0ABD2ENY5-F1
#
_cell.length_a   1.000
_cell.length_b   1.000
_cell.length_c   1.000
_cell.angle_alpha   90.00
_cell.angle_beta   90.00
_cell.angle_gamma   90.00
#
_symmetry.space_group_name_H-M   'P 1'
#
loop_
_entity.id
_entity.type
_entity.pdbx_description
1 polymer ?
#
loop_
_entity_poly.entity_id
_entity_poly.type
_entity_poly.pdbx_seq_one_letter_code
_entity_poly.pdbx_strand_id
1 'polypeptide(L)'
;YFIAVEDDKILPLNSAERKPGVKHAPYISIAGDDPPASCVFSQVMNMAAFLALVVAVLRFIQLKPKVLNPWLNISGLVALCLASFGMTLLGNFQLTSDEEIHNVGTSLTFGFGTLTCWIQAALTLKVNIKNEGRKVGIPRVILSASITLCVVLYFILMAQNIHMYAARVQWGLVMCFLSYFGTFAVEFRHYRYEIVCSEYQENFLSFSESLSEASEYQTDQV
;
A
#
# COMPACT_ATOMS: atom_id res chain seq x y z
N TYR A 1 -13.13 11.50 11.62
CA TYR A 1 -14.49 11.06 12.02
C TYR A 1 -15.00 11.87 13.20
N PHE A 2 -14.47 11.67 14.42
CA PHE A 2 -15.01 12.34 15.62
C PHE A 2 -15.03 13.86 15.49
N ILE A 3 -13.94 14.46 15.04
CA ILE A 3 -13.85 15.91 14.74
C ILE A 3 -14.99 16.35 13.82
N ALA A 4 -15.16 15.71 12.66
CA ALA A 4 -16.21 16.08 11.70
C ALA A 4 -17.65 15.82 12.19
N VAL A 5 -17.84 14.90 13.14
CA VAL A 5 -19.15 14.69 13.79
C VAL A 5 -19.41 15.78 14.83
N GLU A 6 -18.40 16.15 15.62
CA GLU A 6 -18.45 17.20 16.64
C GLU A 6 -18.65 18.59 16.00
N ASP A 7 -17.99 18.84 14.86
CA ASP A 7 -18.12 20.05 14.05
C ASP A 7 -19.38 20.05 13.17
N ASP A 8 -20.28 19.09 13.36
CA ASP A 8 -21.57 18.99 12.65
C ASP A 8 -21.48 18.88 11.11
N LYS A 9 -20.34 18.47 10.57
CA LYS A 9 -20.09 18.33 9.12
C LYS A 9 -20.73 17.08 8.51
N ILE A 10 -20.76 15.98 9.27
CA ILE A 10 -21.27 14.68 8.80
C ILE A 10 -22.26 14.06 9.80
N LEU A 11 -23.14 13.18 9.29
CA LEU A 11 -24.00 12.35 10.13
C LEU A 11 -23.19 11.25 10.84
N PRO A 12 -23.56 10.82 12.06
CA PRO A 12 -22.99 9.62 12.66
C PRO A 12 -23.20 8.37 11.80
N LEU A 13 -22.24 7.43 11.84
CA LEU A 13 -22.32 6.16 11.09
C LEU A 13 -23.57 5.33 11.41
N ASN A 14 -24.10 5.42 12.64
CA ASN A 14 -25.26 4.65 13.10
C ASN A 14 -26.61 5.29 12.74
N SER A 15 -26.63 6.44 12.06
CA SER A 15 -27.89 7.10 11.68
C SER A 15 -28.72 6.26 10.70
N ALA A 16 -30.03 6.14 10.96
CA ALA A 16 -30.91 5.26 10.19
C ALA A 16 -30.99 5.65 8.71
N GLU A 17 -31.24 6.94 8.39
CA GLU A 17 -31.27 7.48 7.03
C GLU A 17 -30.93 8.98 6.99
N ARG A 18 -30.52 9.47 5.81
CA ARG A 18 -30.25 10.89 5.56
C ARG A 18 -31.58 11.65 5.49
N LYS A 19 -31.86 12.55 6.45
CA LYS A 19 -32.90 13.56 6.28
C LYS A 19 -32.43 14.59 5.23
N PRO A 20 -33.20 14.87 4.16
CA PRO A 20 -32.84 15.88 3.18
C PRO A 20 -32.60 17.25 3.85
N GLY A 21 -31.50 17.91 3.52
CA GLY A 21 -31.24 19.31 3.90
C GLY A 21 -30.42 19.57 5.18
N VAL A 22 -29.90 18.55 5.87
CA VAL A 22 -29.24 18.78 7.18
C VAL A 22 -27.73 18.53 7.16
N LYS A 23 -27.22 17.36 6.73
CA LYS A 23 -25.79 16.99 6.76
C LYS A 23 -25.40 15.99 5.67
N HIS A 24 -24.10 15.87 5.40
CA HIS A 24 -23.54 14.87 4.47
C HIS A 24 -23.50 13.47 5.12
N ALA A 25 -23.56 12.43 4.28
CA ALA A 25 -23.28 11.07 4.74
C ALA A 25 -21.81 10.96 5.21
N PRO A 26 -21.48 10.08 6.17
CA PRO A 26 -20.15 10.00 6.79
C PRO A 26 -19.10 9.32 5.92
N TYR A 27 -18.90 9.79 4.70
CA TYR A 27 -17.76 9.38 3.90
C TYR A 27 -16.45 9.85 4.55
N ILE A 28 -15.40 9.04 4.43
CA ILE A 28 -14.08 9.37 4.98
C ILE A 28 -13.53 10.65 4.35
N SER A 29 -13.70 10.81 3.03
CA SER A 29 -13.25 11.99 2.29
C SER A 29 -13.94 13.25 2.78
N ILE A 30 -15.27 13.23 3.00
CA ILE A 30 -16.01 14.36 3.58
C ILE A 30 -15.60 14.61 5.04
N ALA A 31 -15.37 13.55 5.81
CA ALA A 31 -14.95 13.66 7.20
C ALA A 31 -13.54 14.26 7.39
N GLY A 32 -12.73 14.29 6.33
CA GLY A 32 -11.36 14.81 6.30
C GLY A 32 -11.20 15.99 5.35
N ASP A 33 -12.28 16.68 5.02
CA ASP A 33 -12.29 17.73 3.99
C ASP A 33 -11.95 19.11 4.57
N ASP A 34 -12.49 19.44 5.74
CA ASP A 34 -12.27 20.74 6.40
C ASP A 34 -11.21 20.67 7.52
N PRO A 35 -10.42 21.74 7.75
CA PRO A 35 -9.59 21.85 8.94
C PRO A 35 -10.42 21.92 10.23
N PRO A 36 -9.95 21.35 11.35
CA PRO A 36 -8.65 20.70 11.54
C PRO A 36 -8.61 19.21 11.13
N ALA A 37 -9.76 18.61 10.79
CA ALA A 37 -9.85 17.19 10.44
C ALA A 37 -9.02 16.83 9.20
N SER A 38 -8.97 17.70 8.21
CA SER A 38 -8.18 17.53 6.98
C SER A 38 -6.67 17.46 7.24
N CYS A 39 -6.15 18.25 8.19
CA CYS A 39 -4.75 18.18 8.60
C CYS A 39 -4.40 16.82 9.22
N VAL A 40 -5.27 16.31 10.09
CA VAL A 40 -5.08 14.99 10.71
C VAL A 40 -5.18 13.89 9.66
N PHE A 41 -6.15 13.98 8.74
CA PHE A 41 -6.31 13.02 7.66
C PHE A 41 -5.07 12.97 6.75
N SER A 42 -4.56 14.13 6.32
CA SER A 42 -3.33 14.25 5.54
C SER A 42 -2.13 13.59 6.24
N GLN A 43 -1.90 13.90 7.52
CA GLN A 43 -0.80 13.31 8.28
C GLN A 43 -0.87 11.78 8.35
N VAL A 44 -2.05 11.24 8.67
CA VAL A 44 -2.26 9.79 8.75
C VAL A 44 -2.07 9.13 7.38
N MET A 45 -2.61 9.72 6.32
CA MET A 45 -2.49 9.18 4.95
C MET A 45 -1.04 9.21 4.44
N ASN A 46 -0.29 10.28 4.70
CA ASN A 46 1.12 10.38 4.33
C ASN A 46 1.99 9.38 5.11
N MET A 47 1.72 9.18 6.41
CA MET A 47 2.42 8.17 7.20
C MET A 47 2.10 6.74 6.69
N ALA A 48 0.84 6.47 6.37
CA ALA A 48 0.43 5.20 5.78
C ALA A 48 1.08 4.97 4.41
N ALA A 49 1.19 6.02 3.57
CA ALA A 49 1.88 5.97 2.29
C ALA A 49 3.36 5.57 2.45
N PHE A 50 4.06 6.20 3.39
CA PHE A 50 5.45 5.86 3.68
C PHE A 50 5.59 4.40 4.16
N LEU A 51 4.76 3.96 5.10
CA LEU A 51 4.78 2.58 5.59
C LEU A 51 4.47 1.56 4.49
N ALA A 52 3.51 1.86 3.61
CA ALA A 52 3.19 0.99 2.48
C ALA A 52 4.35 0.86 1.49
N LEU A 53 5.08 1.95 1.24
CA LEU A 53 6.30 1.93 0.42
C LEU A 53 7.39 1.06 1.07
N VAL A 54 7.61 1.19 2.39
CA VAL A 54 8.52 0.32 3.14
C VAL A 54 8.11 -1.14 3.01
N VAL A 55 6.83 -1.46 3.22
CA VAL A 55 6.29 -2.82 3.04
C VAL A 55 6.54 -3.32 1.62
N ALA A 56 6.36 -2.48 0.59
CA ALA A 56 6.59 -2.85 -0.80
C ALA A 56 8.04 -3.28 -1.05
N VAL A 57 9.00 -2.47 -0.60
CA VAL A 57 10.44 -2.74 -0.77
C VAL A 57 10.84 -3.98 0.02
N LEU A 58 10.49 -4.06 1.31
CA LEU A 58 10.83 -5.19 2.16
C LEU A 58 10.25 -6.49 1.60
N ARG A 59 8.98 -6.46 1.18
CA ARG A 59 8.30 -7.62 0.60
C ARG A 59 8.94 -8.05 -0.72
N PHE A 60 9.29 -7.11 -1.58
CA PHE A 60 9.98 -7.39 -2.83
C PHE A 60 11.31 -8.10 -2.59
N ILE A 61 12.16 -7.57 -1.69
CA ILE A 61 13.46 -8.15 -1.33
C ILE A 61 13.27 -9.53 -0.71
N GLN A 62 12.31 -9.68 0.21
CA GLN A 62 11.99 -10.95 0.87
C GLN A 62 11.64 -12.07 -0.12
N LEU A 63 10.91 -11.73 -1.19
CA LEU A 63 10.45 -12.68 -2.19
C LEU A 63 11.42 -12.89 -3.35
N LYS A 64 12.30 -11.92 -3.64
CA LYS A 64 13.26 -11.98 -4.75
C LYS A 64 14.03 -13.31 -4.87
N PRO A 65 14.62 -13.89 -3.80
CA PRO A 65 15.35 -15.16 -3.91
C PRO A 65 14.43 -16.40 -3.92
N LYS A 66 13.13 -16.24 -3.70
CA LYS A 66 12.17 -17.34 -3.52
C LYS A 66 11.27 -17.58 -4.74
N VAL A 67 11.12 -16.57 -5.60
CA VAL A 67 10.26 -16.64 -6.78
C VAL A 67 11.05 -17.09 -8.00
N LEU A 68 10.56 -18.12 -8.70
CA LEU A 68 11.16 -18.55 -9.98
C LEU A 68 10.87 -17.55 -11.10
N ASN A 69 9.64 -17.02 -11.13
CA ASN A 69 9.23 -15.99 -12.08
C ASN A 69 9.14 -14.64 -11.34
N PRO A 70 9.96 -13.64 -11.72
CA PRO A 70 10.05 -12.38 -10.99
C PRO A 70 8.85 -11.46 -11.25
N TRP A 71 8.11 -11.64 -12.35
CA TRP A 71 7.11 -10.67 -12.81
C TRP A 71 6.00 -10.45 -11.80
N LEU A 72 5.51 -11.51 -11.14
CA LEU A 72 4.45 -11.36 -10.12
C LEU A 72 4.94 -10.58 -8.90
N ASN A 73 6.21 -10.74 -8.51
CA ASN A 73 6.82 -9.98 -7.42
C ASN A 73 7.04 -8.51 -7.82
N ILE A 74 7.54 -8.26 -9.04
CA ILE A 74 7.71 -6.91 -9.60
C ILE A 74 6.36 -6.20 -9.69
N SER A 75 5.32 -6.85 -10.22
CA SER A 75 3.97 -6.28 -10.29
C SER A 75 3.42 -5.93 -8.91
N GLY A 76 3.69 -6.77 -7.90
CA GLY A 76 3.32 -6.48 -6.52
C GLY A 76 4.03 -5.25 -5.93
N LEU A 77 5.33 -5.08 -6.23
CA LEU A 77 6.09 -3.89 -5.87
C LEU A 77 5.50 -2.63 -6.54
N VAL A 78 5.35 -2.66 -7.86
CA VAL A 78 4.84 -1.53 -8.65
C VAL A 78 3.44 -1.13 -8.21
N ALA A 79 2.53 -2.11 -8.04
CA ALA A 79 1.17 -1.84 -7.59
C ALA A 79 1.15 -1.17 -6.20
N LEU A 80 1.96 -1.64 -5.26
CA LEU A 80 1.99 -1.04 -3.92
C LEU A 80 2.66 0.35 -3.91
N CYS A 81 3.65 0.60 -4.77
CA CYS A 81 4.20 1.95 -4.99
C CYS A 81 3.15 2.91 -5.54
N LEU A 82 2.37 2.49 -6.55
CA LEU A 82 1.28 3.29 -7.12
C LEU A 82 0.17 3.56 -6.11
N ALA A 83 -0.20 2.55 -5.30
CA ALA A 83 -1.16 2.74 -4.21
C ALA A 83 -0.64 3.71 -3.14
N SER A 84 0.66 3.65 -2.83
CA SER A 84 1.31 4.56 -1.89
C SER A 84 1.32 6.00 -2.41
N PHE A 85 1.66 6.20 -3.68
CA PHE A 85 1.53 7.51 -4.33
C PHE A 85 0.08 8.01 -4.30
N GLY A 86 -0.89 7.14 -4.61
CA GLY A 86 -2.32 7.44 -4.47
C GLY A 86 -2.70 7.94 -3.08
N MET A 87 -2.15 7.33 -2.03
CA MET A 87 -2.44 7.73 -0.64
C MET A 87 -1.94 9.14 -0.33
N THR A 88 -0.80 9.54 -0.92
CA THR A 88 -0.31 10.93 -0.80
C THR A 88 -1.25 11.91 -1.51
N LEU A 89 -1.72 11.61 -2.72
CA LEU A 89 -2.68 12.48 -3.41
C LEU A 89 -4.00 12.57 -2.62
N LEU A 90 -4.56 11.41 -2.26
CA LEU A 90 -5.81 11.30 -1.51
C LEU A 90 -5.77 12.05 -0.17
N GLY A 91 -4.63 12.02 0.53
CA GLY A 91 -4.47 12.67 1.82
C GLY A 91 -4.27 14.19 1.74
N ASN A 92 -3.71 14.71 0.64
CA ASN A 92 -3.31 16.12 0.54
C ASN A 92 -4.22 16.96 -0.36
N PHE A 93 -5.00 16.34 -1.25
CA PHE A 93 -5.98 17.02 -2.09
C PHE A 93 -7.38 16.69 -1.58
N GLN A 94 -7.99 17.62 -0.87
CA GLN A 94 -9.34 17.49 -0.31
C GLN A 94 -10.39 17.48 -1.42
N LEU A 95 -11.50 16.78 -1.20
CA LEU A 95 -12.51 16.51 -2.23
C LEU A 95 -13.15 17.82 -2.73
N THR A 96 -13.43 18.77 -1.83
CA THR A 96 -14.02 20.06 -2.23
C THR A 96 -13.02 21.03 -2.83
N SER A 97 -11.73 20.85 -2.57
CA SER A 97 -10.67 21.74 -3.07
C SER A 97 -10.23 21.35 -4.49
N ASP A 98 -10.01 20.05 -4.72
CA ASP A 98 -9.65 19.51 -6.04
C ASP A 98 -10.18 18.09 -6.19
N GLU A 99 -11.42 17.97 -6.67
CA GLU A 99 -12.11 16.69 -6.86
C GLU A 99 -11.37 15.77 -7.86
N GLU A 100 -10.76 16.34 -8.90
CA GLU A 100 -10.11 15.55 -9.95
C GLU A 100 -8.89 14.82 -9.38
N ILE A 101 -7.97 15.56 -8.75
CA ILE A 101 -6.77 14.96 -8.14
C ILE A 101 -7.15 14.04 -6.96
N HIS A 102 -8.16 14.40 -6.18
CA HIS A 102 -8.68 13.56 -5.10
C HIS A 102 -9.18 12.20 -5.63
N ASN A 103 -9.94 12.20 -6.72
CA ASN A 103 -10.47 10.99 -7.33
C ASN A 103 -9.40 10.14 -8.02
N VAL A 104 -8.37 10.77 -8.61
CA VAL A 104 -7.16 10.07 -9.08
C VAL A 104 -6.47 9.38 -7.91
N GLY A 105 -6.22 10.10 -6.80
CA GLY A 105 -5.66 9.54 -5.58
C GLY A 105 -6.46 8.36 -5.04
N THR A 106 -7.79 8.52 -4.95
CA THR A 106 -8.73 7.46 -4.53
C THR A 106 -8.59 6.22 -5.40
N SER A 107 -8.60 6.39 -6.72
CA SER A 107 -8.51 5.28 -7.68
C SER A 107 -7.15 4.57 -7.58
N LEU A 108 -6.06 5.32 -7.42
CA LEU A 108 -4.73 4.74 -7.21
C LEU A 108 -4.64 3.96 -5.90
N THR A 109 -5.08 4.54 -4.78
CA THR A 109 -5.05 3.90 -3.46
C THR A 109 -5.87 2.62 -3.44
N PHE A 110 -7.16 2.69 -3.79
CA PHE A 110 -8.05 1.55 -3.64
C PHE A 110 -7.93 0.55 -4.80
N GLY A 111 -7.73 1.02 -6.03
CA GLY A 111 -7.55 0.17 -7.20
C GLY A 111 -6.27 -0.64 -7.13
N PHE A 112 -5.11 0.02 -7.07
CA PHE A 112 -3.82 -0.68 -6.96
C PHE A 112 -3.62 -1.34 -5.59
N GLY A 113 -4.25 -0.83 -4.53
CA GLY A 113 -4.31 -1.49 -3.23
C GLY A 113 -5.01 -2.85 -3.34
N THR A 114 -6.18 -2.92 -3.97
CA THR A 114 -6.93 -4.17 -4.18
C THR A 114 -6.13 -5.17 -5.03
N LEU A 115 -5.50 -4.67 -6.11
CA LEU A 115 -4.62 -5.49 -6.96
C LEU A 115 -3.45 -6.07 -6.15
N THR A 116 -2.82 -5.24 -5.30
CA THR A 116 -1.75 -5.67 -4.40
C THR A 116 -2.23 -6.78 -3.48
N CYS A 117 -3.42 -6.67 -2.88
CA CYS A 117 -3.96 -7.68 -1.99
C CYS A 117 -4.11 -9.05 -2.68
N TRP A 118 -4.53 -9.09 -3.94
CA TRP A 118 -4.61 -10.35 -4.69
C TRP A 118 -3.24 -10.91 -5.05
N ILE A 119 -2.34 -10.06 -5.56
CA ILE A 119 -0.97 -10.47 -5.91
C ILE A 119 -0.24 -11.04 -4.68
N GLN A 120 -0.32 -10.35 -3.55
CA GLN A 120 0.38 -10.74 -2.32
C GLN A 120 -0.23 -11.98 -1.66
N ALA A 121 -1.56 -12.18 -1.77
CA ALA A 121 -2.19 -13.42 -1.32
C ALA A 121 -1.70 -14.62 -2.15
N ALA A 122 -1.64 -14.47 -3.48
CA ALA A 122 -1.14 -15.49 -4.38
C ALA A 122 0.35 -15.81 -4.13
N LEU A 123 1.19 -14.78 -3.95
CA LEU A 123 2.61 -14.94 -3.63
C LEU A 123 2.80 -15.67 -2.29
N THR A 124 2.04 -15.33 -1.24
CA THR A 124 2.12 -16.02 0.06
C THR A 124 1.78 -17.50 -0.04
N LEU A 125 0.71 -17.85 -0.77
CA LEU A 125 0.32 -19.25 -0.96
C LEU A 125 1.36 -20.02 -1.79
N LYS A 126 1.91 -19.40 -2.85
CA LYS A 126 2.90 -20.04 -3.72
C LYS A 126 4.26 -20.23 -3.06
N VAL A 127 4.78 -19.20 -2.38
CA VAL A 127 6.13 -19.22 -1.79
C VAL A 127 6.15 -20.00 -0.47
N ASN A 128 5.04 -20.05 0.25
CA ASN A 128 4.85 -20.88 1.44
C ASN A 128 6.02 -20.78 2.45
N ILE A 129 6.37 -19.54 2.84
CA ILE A 129 7.47 -19.26 3.77
C ILE A 129 7.26 -20.07 5.06
N LYS A 130 8.29 -20.83 5.45
CA LYS A 130 8.30 -21.65 6.69
C LYS A 130 7.10 -22.61 6.80
N ASN A 131 6.51 -23.01 5.68
CA ASN A 131 5.30 -23.85 5.63
C ASN A 131 4.06 -23.21 6.29
N GLU A 132 4.02 -21.88 6.40
CA GLU A 132 2.89 -21.13 6.95
C GLU A 132 2.05 -20.44 5.87
N GLY A 133 2.33 -20.69 4.59
CA GLY A 133 1.68 -20.06 3.44
C GLY A 133 0.17 -20.21 3.45
N ARG A 134 -0.37 -21.38 3.82
CA ARG A 134 -1.82 -21.56 3.95
C ARG A 134 -2.40 -20.81 5.15
N LYS A 135 -1.69 -20.80 6.29
CA LYS A 135 -2.13 -20.15 7.53
C LYS A 135 -2.27 -18.64 7.36
N VAL A 136 -1.36 -18.01 6.62
CA VAL A 136 -1.40 -16.56 6.33
C VAL A 136 -2.17 -16.26 5.04
N GLY A 137 -2.01 -17.11 4.03
CA GLY A 137 -2.57 -16.91 2.69
C GLY A 137 -4.10 -17.06 2.64
N ILE A 138 -4.70 -18.00 3.37
CA ILE A 138 -6.17 -18.15 3.39
C ILE A 138 -6.84 -16.90 3.98
N PRO A 139 -6.44 -16.39 5.17
CA PRO A 139 -6.95 -15.11 5.66
C PRO A 139 -6.77 -13.96 4.67
N ARG A 140 -5.63 -13.88 3.98
CA ARG A 140 -5.41 -12.86 2.94
C ARG A 140 -6.36 -12.99 1.76
N VAL A 141 -6.63 -14.21 1.28
CA VAL A 141 -7.62 -14.42 0.20
C VAL A 141 -9.01 -13.98 0.64
N ILE A 142 -9.42 -14.33 1.87
CA ILE A 142 -10.71 -13.90 2.44
C ILE A 142 -10.77 -12.37 2.51
N LEU A 143 -9.73 -11.73 3.03
CA LEU A 143 -9.65 -10.27 3.11
C LEU A 143 -9.65 -9.61 1.71
N SER A 144 -8.91 -10.14 0.73
CA SER A 144 -8.93 -9.65 -0.65
C SER A 144 -10.31 -9.76 -1.29
N ALA A 145 -11.03 -10.86 -1.04
CA ALA A 145 -12.40 -11.05 -1.50
C ALA A 145 -13.35 -10.05 -0.83
N SER A 146 -13.24 -9.85 0.49
CA SER A 146 -14.03 -8.85 1.23
C SER A 146 -13.77 -7.43 0.75
N ILE A 147 -12.50 -7.06 0.51
CA ILE A 147 -12.11 -5.76 -0.07
C ILE A 147 -12.76 -5.58 -1.44
N THR A 148 -12.65 -6.58 -2.32
CA THR A 148 -13.24 -6.53 -3.66
C THR A 148 -14.77 -6.39 -3.58
N LEU A 149 -15.42 -7.14 -2.69
CA LEU A 149 -16.85 -7.05 -2.44
C LEU A 149 -17.24 -5.65 -1.96
N CYS A 150 -16.51 -5.07 -1.00
CA CYS A 150 -16.76 -3.72 -0.52
C CYS A 150 -16.62 -2.67 -1.65
N VAL A 151 -15.62 -2.80 -2.53
CA VAL A 151 -15.47 -1.92 -3.71
C VAL A 151 -16.68 -2.03 -4.64
N VAL A 152 -17.09 -3.26 -4.98
CA VAL A 152 -18.24 -3.49 -5.87
C VAL A 152 -19.54 -2.95 -5.25
N LEU A 153 -19.78 -3.26 -3.96
CA LEU A 153 -20.95 -2.77 -3.23
C LEU A 153 -20.96 -1.24 -3.14
N TYR A 154 -19.80 -0.61 -2.92
CA TYR A 154 -19.70 0.85 -2.90
C TYR A 154 -20.19 1.45 -4.21
N PHE A 155 -19.73 0.97 -5.36
CA PHE A 155 -20.17 1.49 -6.66
C PHE A 155 -21.66 1.23 -6.93
N ILE A 156 -22.18 0.05 -6.58
CA ILE A 156 -23.60 -0.26 -6.71
C ILE A 156 -24.45 0.70 -5.86
N LEU A 157 -24.08 0.90 -4.59
CA LEU A 157 -24.81 1.78 -3.68
C LEU A 157 -24.73 3.25 -4.09
N MET A 158 -23.58 3.68 -4.62
CA MET A 158 -23.41 5.01 -5.20
C MET A 158 -24.31 5.21 -6.42
N ALA A 159 -24.38 4.23 -7.34
CA ALA A 159 -25.24 4.28 -8.51
C ALA A 159 -26.74 4.33 -8.15
N GLN A 160 -27.11 3.73 -7.02
CA GLN A 160 -28.47 3.78 -6.47
C GLN A 160 -28.75 5.01 -5.60
N ASN A 161 -27.78 5.92 -5.42
CA ASN A 161 -27.85 7.09 -4.54
C ASN A 161 -28.09 6.76 -3.04
N ILE A 162 -27.69 5.57 -2.61
CA ILE A 162 -27.86 5.08 -1.23
C ILE A 162 -26.61 5.45 -0.40
N HIS A 163 -26.43 6.75 -0.14
CA HIS A 163 -25.18 7.28 0.40
C HIS A 163 -24.80 6.81 1.82
N MET A 164 -25.77 6.61 2.71
CA MET A 164 -25.49 6.18 4.09
C MET A 164 -24.85 4.79 4.14
N TYR A 165 -25.38 3.86 3.35
CA TYR A 165 -24.83 2.50 3.29
C TYR A 165 -23.50 2.48 2.52
N ALA A 166 -23.38 3.27 1.45
CA ALA A 166 -22.11 3.41 0.72
C ALA A 166 -20.99 3.94 1.63
N ALA A 167 -21.26 4.92 2.48
CA ALA A 167 -20.31 5.43 3.47
C ALA A 167 -19.88 4.33 4.46
N ARG A 168 -20.83 3.55 5.01
CA ARG A 168 -20.50 2.41 5.90
C ARG A 168 -19.63 1.36 5.23
N VAL A 169 -19.94 1.04 3.97
CA VAL A 169 -19.13 0.11 3.16
C VAL A 169 -17.72 0.67 2.94
N GLN A 170 -17.56 1.98 2.71
CA GLN A 170 -16.25 2.62 2.60
C GLN A 170 -15.43 2.48 3.88
N TRP A 171 -16.03 2.67 5.06
CA TRP A 171 -15.34 2.43 6.33
C TRP A 171 -14.94 0.96 6.50
N GLY A 172 -15.84 0.03 6.16
CA GLY A 172 -15.55 -1.40 6.15
C GLY A 172 -14.38 -1.76 5.23
N LEU A 173 -14.35 -1.19 4.02
CA LEU A 173 -13.27 -1.34 3.05
C LEU A 173 -11.91 -0.96 3.66
N VAL A 174 -11.81 0.22 4.29
CA VAL A 174 -10.57 0.70 4.91
C VAL A 174 -10.14 -0.21 6.07
N MET A 175 -11.07 -0.68 6.90
CA MET A 175 -10.75 -1.61 7.99
C MET A 175 -10.25 -2.96 7.47
N CYS A 176 -10.80 -3.46 6.36
CA CYS A 176 -10.29 -4.65 5.70
C CYS A 176 -8.87 -4.44 5.15
N PHE A 177 -8.57 -3.29 4.55
CA PHE A 177 -7.22 -2.95 4.10
C PHE A 177 -6.22 -2.90 5.26
N LEU A 178 -6.54 -2.20 6.35
CA LEU A 178 -5.68 -2.13 7.53
C LEU A 178 -5.39 -3.52 8.11
N SER A 179 -6.44 -4.35 8.22
CA SER A 179 -6.31 -5.74 8.67
C SER A 179 -5.43 -6.56 7.72
N TYR A 180 -5.60 -6.39 6.41
CA TYR A 180 -4.79 -7.06 5.39
C TYR A 180 -3.31 -6.70 5.53
N PHE A 181 -2.97 -5.41 5.54
CA PHE A 181 -1.58 -4.97 5.63
C PHE A 181 -0.94 -5.35 6.96
N GLY A 182 -1.70 -5.37 8.06
CA GLY A 182 -1.24 -5.89 9.35
C GLY A 182 -0.73 -7.34 9.29
N THR A 183 -1.26 -8.16 8.38
CA THR A 183 -0.80 -9.56 8.24
C THR A 183 0.67 -9.69 7.77
N PHE A 184 1.26 -8.65 7.16
CA PHE A 184 2.69 -8.69 6.77
C PHE A 184 3.62 -8.81 7.96
N ALA A 185 3.22 -8.31 9.14
CA ALA A 185 4.00 -8.46 10.37
C ALA A 185 4.30 -9.94 10.68
N VAL A 186 3.35 -10.85 10.40
CA VAL A 186 3.50 -12.29 10.63
C VAL A 186 4.59 -12.90 9.72
N GLU A 187 4.71 -12.45 8.47
CA GLU A 187 5.75 -12.96 7.58
C GLU A 187 7.11 -12.29 7.83
N PHE A 188 7.11 -10.99 8.15
CA PHE A 188 8.33 -10.24 8.41
C PHE A 188 9.03 -10.65 9.71
N ARG A 189 8.31 -11.23 10.69
CA ARG A 189 8.91 -11.76 11.93
C ARG A 189 10.02 -12.79 11.72
N HIS A 190 10.07 -13.41 10.54
CA HIS A 190 11.06 -14.44 10.19
C HIS A 190 12.32 -13.88 9.52
N TYR A 191 12.39 -12.57 9.29
CA TYR A 191 13.48 -11.94 8.55
C TYR A 191 14.11 -10.84 9.38
N ARG A 192 15.43 -10.69 9.25
CA ARG A 192 16.18 -9.51 9.68
C ARG A 192 16.60 -8.76 8.43
N TYR A 193 16.36 -7.46 8.43
CA TYR A 193 16.75 -6.57 7.33
C TYR A 193 17.91 -5.71 7.83
N GLU A 194 19.04 -5.77 7.13
CA GLU A 194 20.22 -4.98 7.42
C GLU A 194 20.49 -4.05 6.23
N ILE A 195 20.67 -2.76 6.50
CA ILE A 195 21.03 -1.75 5.49
C ILE A 195 22.52 -1.47 5.69
N VAL A 196 23.36 -1.98 4.79
CA VAL A 196 24.80 -1.75 4.81
C VAL A 196 25.13 -0.73 3.72
N CYS A 197 25.65 0.43 4.13
CA CYS A 197 26.21 1.43 3.22
C CYS A 197 27.72 1.30 3.26
N SER A 198 28.31 0.75 2.21
CA SER A 198 29.76 0.67 2.04
C SER A 198 30.17 1.51 0.83
N GLU A 199 31.23 2.30 0.99
CA GLU A 199 31.89 2.99 -0.12
C GLU A 199 32.57 1.91 -1.00
N TYR A 200 32.12 1.74 -2.24
CA TYR A 200 32.70 0.75 -3.15
C TYR A 200 34.02 1.31 -3.71
N GLN A 201 35.14 1.03 -3.04
CA GLN A 201 36.46 1.18 -3.66
C GLN A 201 36.65 0.00 -4.62
N GLU A 202 36.38 0.22 -5.91
CA GLU A 202 36.73 -0.77 -6.92
C GLU A 202 38.22 -1.09 -6.82
N ASN A 203 38.53 -2.38 -6.76
CA ASN A 203 39.88 -2.93 -6.89
C ASN A 203 40.46 -2.66 -8.28
N PHE A 204 40.74 -1.41 -8.62
CA PHE A 204 41.54 -1.06 -9.80
C PHE A 204 43.03 -1.41 -9.64
N LEU A 205 43.44 -1.81 -8.43
CA LEU A 205 44.82 -2.20 -8.12
C LEU A 205 45.16 -3.64 -8.55
N SER A 206 44.19 -4.56 -8.67
CA SER A 206 44.48 -5.94 -9.10
C SER A 206 44.75 -6.08 -10.60
N PHE A 207 44.24 -5.15 -11.42
CA PHE A 207 44.54 -5.12 -12.86
C PHE A 207 45.89 -4.46 -13.15
N SER A 208 46.29 -3.48 -12.34
CA SER A 208 47.60 -2.83 -12.47
C SER A 208 48.75 -3.74 -11.99
N GLU A 209 48.58 -4.48 -10.89
CA GLU A 209 49.61 -5.41 -10.42
C GLU A 209 49.77 -6.61 -11.37
N SER A 210 48.68 -7.18 -11.89
CA SER A 210 48.75 -8.30 -12.84
C SER A 210 49.34 -7.92 -14.21
N LEU A 211 49.12 -6.69 -14.69
CA LEU A 211 49.76 -6.19 -15.92
C LEU A 211 51.23 -5.82 -15.70
N SER A 212 51.59 -5.31 -14.51
CA SER A 212 52.98 -5.00 -14.16
C SER A 212 53.81 -6.28 -14.03
N GLU A 213 53.29 -7.30 -13.33
CA GLU A 213 53.98 -8.60 -13.22
C GLU A 213 54.09 -9.30 -14.59
N ALA A 214 53.03 -9.29 -15.41
CA ALA A 214 53.09 -9.89 -16.74
C ALA A 214 54.09 -9.18 -17.69
N SER A 215 54.26 -7.86 -17.54
CA SER A 215 55.27 -7.08 -18.27
C SER A 215 56.70 -7.44 -17.84
N GLU A 216 56.92 -7.64 -16.53
CA GLU A 216 58.26 -7.88 -15.96
C GLU A 216 58.80 -9.25 -16.35
N TYR A 217 57.94 -10.28 -16.43
CA TYR A 217 58.33 -11.61 -16.94
C TYR A 217 58.62 -11.66 -18.44
N GLN A 218 58.10 -10.71 -19.22
CA GLN A 218 58.24 -10.72 -20.67
C GLN A 218 59.52 -10.04 -21.16
N THR A 219 60.16 -9.23 -20.33
CA THR A 219 61.47 -8.61 -20.63
C THR A 219 62.68 -9.52 -20.39
N ASP A 220 62.52 -10.61 -19.63
CA ASP A 220 63.61 -11.52 -19.27
C ASP A 220 63.78 -12.71 -20.24
N GLN A 221 63.04 -12.76 -21.36
CA GLN A 221 63.07 -13.87 -22.34
C GLN A 221 63.69 -13.52 -23.71
N VAL A 222 64.57 -12.52 -23.81
CA VAL A 222 65.30 -12.22 -25.07
C VAL A 222 66.80 -12.14 -24.85
#